data_AF-A0A920PCZ7-F1
#
_entry.id   AF-A0A920PCZ7-F1
#
_cell.length_a   1.000
_cell.length_b   1.000
_cell.length_c   1.000
_cell.angle_alpha   90.00
_cell.angle_beta   90.00
_cell.angle_gamma   90.00
#
_symmetry.space_group_name_H-M   'P 1'
#
loop_
_entity.id
_entity.type
_entity.pdbx_description
1 polymer ?
#
loop_
_entity_poly.entity_id
_entity_poly.type
_entity_poly.pdbx_seq_one_letter_code
_entity_poly.pdbx_strand_id
1 'polypeptide(L)' 'MIVVTGGAGFIGSALVNGLNKKGINNIWIVDQVDHPEKKITLILLFSIS' A
#
# COMPACT_ATOMS: atom_id res chain seq x y z
N MET A 1 0.90 -14.50 -1.41
CA MET A 1 0.13 -13.53 -0.60
C MET A 1 1.09 -12.79 0.30
N ILE A 2 1.22 -11.48 0.14
CA ILE A 2 2.09 -10.63 0.95
C ILE A 2 1.21 -9.71 1.78
N VAL A 3 1.46 -9.62 3.09
CA VAL A 3 0.78 -8.66 3.97
C VAL A 3 1.75 -7.55 4.31
N VAL A 4 1.36 -6.30 4.07
CA VAL A 4 2.15 -5.11 4.38
C VAL A 4 1.42 -4.30 5.43
N THR A 5 1.93 -4.33 6.67
CA THR A 5 1.47 -3.46 7.76
C THR A 5 2.17 -2.11 7.70
N GLY A 6 1.46 -1.00 7.97
CA GLY A 6 1.99 0.35 7.78
C GLY A 6 2.15 0.70 6.29
N GLY A 7 1.37 0.06 5.42
CA GLY A 7 1.51 0.17 3.97
C GLY A 7 1.12 1.53 3.38
N ALA A 8 0.43 2.38 4.12
CA ALA A 8 0.14 3.76 3.72
C ALA A 8 1.24 4.75 4.15
N GLY A 9 2.26 4.30 4.90
CA GLY A 9 3.43 5.09 5.25
C GLY A 9 4.41 5.31 4.09
N PHE A 10 5.46 6.10 4.34
CA PHE A 10 6.45 6.46 3.32
C PHE A 10 7.15 5.23 2.70
N ILE A 11 7.67 4.33 3.54
CA ILE A 11 8.35 3.12 3.06
C ILE A 11 7.35 2.07 2.58
N GLY A 12 6.22 1.92 3.29
CA GLY A 12 5.19 0.95 2.96
C GLY A 12 4.61 1.15 1.56
N SER A 13 4.27 2.39 1.21
CA SER A 13 3.71 2.72 -0.10
C SER A 13 4.71 2.51 -1.23
N ALA A 14 5.99 2.86 -1.02
CA ALA A 14 7.06 2.61 -1.98
C ALA A 14 7.30 1.09 -2.19
N LEU A 15 7.25 0.30 -1.13
CA LEU A 15 7.36 -1.16 -1.19
C LEU A 15 6.23 -1.77 -2.02
N VAL A 16 4.97 -1.41 -1.73
CA VAL A 16 3.79 -1.89 -2.47
C VAL A 16 3.90 -1.54 -3.96
N ASN A 17 4.25 -0.29 -4.28
CA ASN A 17 4.47 0.13 -5.66
C ASN A 17 5.59 -0.68 -6.36
N GLY A 18 6.69 -0.95 -5.66
CA GLY A 18 7.79 -1.78 -6.17
C GLY A 18 7.38 -3.23 -6.43
N LEU A 19 6.52 -3.80 -5.57
CA LEU A 19 5.98 -5.15 -5.75
C LEU A 19 5.00 -5.22 -6.94
N ASN A 20 4.10 -4.24 -7.07
CA ASN A 20 3.19 -4.14 -8.22
C ASN A 20 3.96 -4.05 -9.54
N LYS A 21 5.02 -3.24 -9.61
CA LYS A 21 5.89 -3.15 -10.80
C LYS A 21 6.58 -4.46 -11.17
N LYS A 22 6.72 -5.39 -10.22
CA LYS A 22 7.26 -6.74 -10.46
C LYS A 22 6.17 -7.76 -10.82
N GLY A 23 4.93 -7.33 -11.01
CA GLY A 23 3.79 -8.20 -11.30
C GLY A 23 3.27 -8.96 -10.09
N ILE A 24 3.63 -8.54 -8.87
CA ILE A 24 3.14 -9.13 -7.63
C ILE A 24 1.97 -8.28 -7.15
N ASN A 25 0.76 -8.78 -7.33
CA ASN A 25 -0.50 -8.07 -7.09
C ASN A 25 -1.36 -8.72 -5.99
N ASN A 26 -1.02 -9.92 -5.52
CA ASN A 26 -1.65 -10.52 -4.34
C ASN A 26 -1.06 -9.95 -3.03
N ILE A 27 -1.31 -8.66 -2.80
CA ILE A 27 -0.83 -7.86 -1.67
C ILE A 27 -2.01 -7.38 -0.84
N TRP A 28 -1.95 -7.59 0.48
CA TRP A 28 -2.89 -7.06 1.45
C TRP A 28 -2.23 -5.92 2.22
N ILE A 29 -2.81 -4.73 2.12
CA ILE A 29 -2.29 -3.52 2.74
C ILE A 29 -3.10 -3.27 4.02
N VAL A 30 -2.41 -3.18 5.16
CA VAL A 30 -3.02 -2.92 6.46
C VAL A 30 -2.36 -1.68 7.05
N ASP A 31 -3.14 -0.65 7.37
CA ASP A 31 -2.65 0.54 8.04
C ASP A 31 -3.73 1.10 8.97
N GLN A 32 -3.29 1.78 10.03
CA GLN A 32 -4.17 2.56 10.88
C GLN A 32 -4.40 3.91 10.21
N VAL A 33 -5.66 4.22 9.92
CA VAL A 33 -6.06 5.54 9.40
C VAL A 33 -6.19 6.51 10.56
N ASP A 34 -5.05 7.00 11.03
CA ASP A 34 -4.91 8.04 12.06
C ASP A 34 -4.81 9.46 11.46
N HIS A 35 -4.49 9.55 10.17
CA HIS A 35 -4.39 10.80 9.41
C HIS A 35 -5.13 10.70 8.06
N PRO A 36 -5.72 11.81 7.56
CA PRO A 36 -6.49 11.80 6.32
C PRO A 36 -5.67 11.41 5.08
N GLU A 37 -4.39 11.75 5.03
CA GLU A 37 -3.49 11.41 3.92
C GLU A 37 -3.31 9.89 3.76
N LYS A 38 -3.35 9.10 4.85
CA LYS A 38 -3.25 7.64 4.75
C LYS A 38 -4.43 7.04 4.01
N LYS A 39 -5.63 7.61 4.19
CA LYS A 39 -6.83 7.17 3.45
C LYS A 39 -6.66 7.41 1.95
N ILE A 40 -6.11 8.57 1.57
CA ILE A 40 -5.82 8.91 0.17
C ILE A 40 -4.76 7.95 -0.40
N THR A 41 -3.69 7.69 0.36
CA THR A 41 -2.65 6.73 -0.05
C THR A 41 -3.21 5.33 -0.26
N LEU A 42 -4.07 4.83 0.64
CA LEU A 42 -4.69 3.52 0.47
C LEU A 42 -5.50 3.46 -0.83
N ILE A 43 -6.33 4.48 -1.13
CA ILE A 43 -7.09 4.55 -2.38
C ILE A 43 -6.17 4.56 -3.60
N LEU A 44 -5.10 5.35 -3.58
CA LEU A 44 -4.11 5.41 -4.67
C LEU A 44 -3.42 4.05 -4.87
N LEU A 45 -3.04 3.36 -3.79
CA LEU A 45 -2.42 2.04 -3.86
C LEU A 45 -3.37 0.99 -4.46
N PHE A 46 -4.68 1.07 -4.18
CA PHE A 46 -5.68 0.21 -4.83
C PHE A 46 -5.87 0.54 -6.31
N SER A 47 -5.79 1.80 -6.72
CA SER A 47 -5.94 2.20 -8.13
C SER A 47 -4.78 1.78 -9.02
N ILE A 48 -3.61 1.44 -8.45
CA ILE A 48 -2.41 0.99 -9.18
C ILE A 48 -2.16 -0.52 -9.07
N SER A 49 -3.02 -1.26 -8.38
CA SER A 49 -2.90 -2.71 -8.15
C SER A 49 -3.80 -3.51 -9.08
#